data_AF-A0A5B3H5K6-F1
#
_entry.id   AF-A0A5B3H5K6-F1
#
_cell.length_a   1.000
_cell.length_b   1.000
_cell.length_c   1.000
_cell.angle_alpha   90.00
_cell.angle_beta   90.00
_cell.angle_gamma   90.00
#
_symmetry.space_group_name_H-M   'P 1'
#
loop_
_entity.id
_entity.type
_entity.pdbx_description
1 polymer ?
#
loop_
_entity_poly.entity_id
_entity_poly.type
_entity_poly.pdbx_seq_one_letter_code
_entity_poly.pdbx_strand_id
1 'polypeptide(L)' 'MYLDATCEGLPSSKWEALMKGARRVSYRMLVSRVKSEIPELYRALALNLYNPWADQCRQTATHFILVHSAIEYFIHK' A
#
# COMPACT_ATOMS: atom_id res chain seq x y z
N MET A 1 -1.42 11.71 3.84
CA MET A 1 -1.71 10.47 3.08
C MET A 1 -3.20 10.16 3.02
N TYR A 2 -3.69 9.48 1.97
CA TYR A 2 -5.04 8.88 1.89
C TYR A 2 -5.07 7.61 1.02
N LEU A 3 -6.04 6.72 1.23
CA LEU A 3 -6.25 5.55 0.36
C LEU A 3 -6.89 6.00 -0.96
N ASP A 4 -6.16 5.86 -2.06
CA ASP A 4 -6.63 6.27 -3.40
C ASP A 4 -7.41 5.16 -4.10
N ALA A 5 -6.88 3.93 -4.07
CA ALA A 5 -7.52 2.76 -4.67
C ALA A 5 -7.01 1.45 -4.08
N THR A 6 -7.75 0.37 -4.35
CA THR A 6 -7.29 -1.01 -4.24
C THR A 6 -7.12 -1.59 -5.64
N CYS A 7 -6.33 -2.64 -5.82
CA CYS A 7 -6.30 -3.38 -7.09
C CYS A 7 -7.64 -4.09 -7.38
N GLU A 8 -8.43 -4.38 -6.36
CA GLU A 8 -9.81 -4.86 -6.51
C GLU A 8 -10.65 -3.80 -7.22
N GLY A 9 -11.21 -4.15 -8.38
CA GLY A 9 -12.03 -3.24 -9.20
C GLY A 9 -11.25 -2.19 -9.99
N LEU A 10 -9.92 -2.23 -9.97
CA LEU A 10 -9.07 -1.29 -10.72
C LEU A 10 -8.83 -1.79 -12.16
N PRO A 11 -9.08 -0.98 -13.20
CA PRO A 11 -8.71 -1.33 -14.56
C PRO A 11 -7.19 -1.59 -14.66
N SER A 12 -6.80 -2.59 -15.43
CA SER A 12 -5.39 -2.98 -15.62
C SER A 12 -4.50 -1.81 -16.05
N SER A 13 -4.98 -0.95 -16.96
CA SER A 13 -4.25 0.24 -17.42
C SER A 13 -3.96 1.24 -16.29
N LYS A 14 -4.89 1.41 -15.34
CA LYS A 14 -4.70 2.28 -14.18
C LYS A 14 -3.75 1.64 -13.17
N TRP A 15 -3.84 0.33 -12.97
CA TRP A 15 -2.88 -0.42 -12.15
C TRP A 15 -1.46 -0.29 -12.70
N GLU A 16 -1.26 -0.50 -14.00
CA GLU A 16 0.03 -0.36 -14.67
C GLU A 16 0.61 1.05 -14.50
N ALA A 17 -0.23 2.08 -14.64
CA ALA A 17 0.18 3.46 -14.44
C ALA A 17 0.63 3.73 -12.99
N LEU A 18 -0.11 3.22 -11.99
CA LEU A 18 0.23 3.37 -10.57
C LEU A 18 1.47 2.55 -10.17
N MET A 19 1.74 1.45 -10.85
CA MET A 19 2.90 0.58 -10.61
C MET A 19 4.15 1.01 -11.38
N LYS A 20 4.02 1.95 -12.34
CA LYS A 20 5.14 2.38 -13.19
C LYS A 20 6.27 2.96 -12.35
N GLY A 21 7.45 2.34 -12.46
CA GLY A 21 8.66 2.74 -11.71
C GLY A 21 8.62 2.42 -10.22
N ALA A 22 7.70 1.54 -9.78
CA ALA A 22 7.57 1.16 -8.38
C ALA A 22 8.82 0.41 -7.88
N ARG A 23 9.44 0.96 -6.85
CA ARG A 23 10.62 0.39 -6.15
C ARG A 23 10.22 -0.17 -4.79
N ARG A 24 11.01 -1.10 -4.26
CA ARG A 24 10.78 -1.64 -2.91
C ARG A 24 10.74 -0.53 -1.85
N VAL A 25 9.93 -0.73 -0.82
CA VAL A 25 9.86 0.14 0.36
C VAL A 25 10.01 -0.69 1.62
N SER A 26 10.57 -0.11 2.68
CA SER A 26 10.58 -0.75 3.99
C SER A 26 9.15 -0.91 4.51
N TYR A 27 8.70 -2.15 4.68
CA TYR A 27 7.40 -2.46 5.24
C TYR A 27 7.19 -1.82 6.62
N ARG A 28 8.20 -1.91 7.50
CA ARG A 28 8.16 -1.30 8.83
C ARG A 28 7.92 0.22 8.77
N MET A 29 8.63 0.91 7.88
CA MET A 29 8.46 2.36 7.71
C MET A 29 7.06 2.69 7.17
N LEU A 30 6.61 1.95 6.15
CA LEU A 30 5.28 2.12 5.56
C LEU A 30 4.17 1.92 6.60
N VAL A 31 4.19 0.81 7.33
CA VAL A 31 3.22 0.53 8.40
C VAL A 31 3.23 1.61 9.48
N SER A 32 4.41 2.13 9.84
CA SER A 32 4.51 3.23 10.80
C SER A 32 3.83 4.50 10.29
N ARG A 33 3.97 4.83 9.01
CA ARG A 33 3.29 5.97 8.39
C ARG A 33 1.78 5.77 8.28
N VAL A 34 1.33 4.57 7.87
CA VAL A 34 -0.10 4.25 7.82
C VAL A 34 -0.71 4.35 9.21
N LYS A 35 -0.02 3.86 10.26
CA LYS A 35 -0.46 3.98 11.65
C LYS A 35 -0.63 5.44 12.09
N SER A 36 0.27 6.33 11.69
CA SER A 36 0.24 7.74 12.12
C SER A 36 -0.71 8.60 11.30
N GLU A 37 -0.78 8.38 9.98
CA GLU A 37 -1.51 9.28 9.06
C GLU A 37 -2.90 8.76 8.66
N ILE A 38 -3.11 7.43 8.65
CA ILE A 38 -4.40 6.81 8.26
C ILE A 38 -4.73 5.69 9.27
N PRO A 39 -4.92 6.01 10.56
CA PRO A 39 -5.02 5.03 11.63
C PRO A 39 -6.25 4.09 11.49
N GLU A 40 -7.30 4.52 10.82
CA GLU A 40 -8.45 3.69 10.46
C GLU A 40 -8.08 2.57 9.49
N LEU A 41 -7.26 2.84 8.47
CA LEU A 41 -6.77 1.83 7.54
C LEU A 41 -5.83 0.84 8.25
N TYR A 42 -4.97 1.35 9.14
CA TYR A 42 -4.10 0.51 9.97
C TYR A 42 -4.89 -0.53 10.77
N ARG A 43 -5.99 -0.10 11.40
CA ARG A 43 -6.87 -0.98 12.19
C ARG A 43 -7.67 -1.92 11.28
N ALA A 44 -8.23 -1.41 10.19
CA ALA A 44 -9.06 -2.19 9.27
C ALA A 44 -8.28 -3.37 8.65
N LEU A 45 -7.00 -3.16 8.35
CA LEU A 45 -6.12 -4.18 7.78
C LEU A 45 -5.33 -4.97 8.83
N ALA A 46 -5.59 -4.77 10.12
CA ALA A 46 -4.89 -5.43 11.22
C ALA A 46 -3.35 -5.43 11.05
N LEU A 47 -2.76 -4.29 10.66
CA LEU A 47 -1.32 -4.18 10.32
C LEU A 47 -0.37 -4.34 11.52
N ASN A 48 -0.93 -4.61 12.71
CA ASN A 48 -0.20 -5.09 13.88
C ASN A 48 0.10 -6.61 13.83
N LEU A 49 -0.54 -7.36 12.94
CA LEU A 49 -0.32 -8.80 12.75
C LEU A 49 0.73 -9.07 11.66
N TYR A 50 1.20 -10.32 11.61
CA TYR A 50 2.14 -10.75 10.58
C TYR A 50 1.53 -10.63 9.18
N ASN A 51 2.28 -10.01 8.26
CA ASN A 51 1.90 -9.86 6.86
C ASN A 51 2.85 -10.66 5.96
N PRO A 52 2.42 -11.79 5.36
CA PRO A 52 3.27 -12.59 4.49
C PRO A 52 3.61 -11.89 3.16
N TRP A 53 2.95 -10.77 2.83
CA TRP A 53 3.22 -9.96 1.62
C TRP A 53 4.12 -8.75 1.89
N ALA A 54 4.73 -8.64 3.08
CA ALA A 54 5.56 -7.49 3.47
C ALA A 54 6.64 -7.13 2.44
N ASP A 55 7.33 -8.13 1.87
CA ASP A 55 8.40 -7.93 0.89
C ASP A 55 7.92 -7.53 -0.52
N GLN A 56 6.61 -7.55 -0.74
CA GLN A 56 5.98 -7.13 -2.00
C GLN A 56 5.56 -5.66 -1.97
N CYS A 57 5.67 -4.99 -0.82
CA CYS A 57 5.34 -3.57 -0.70
C CYS A 57 6.30 -2.70 -1.52
N ARG A 58 5.74 -1.69 -2.17
CA ARG A 58 6.49 -0.79 -3.07
C ARG A 58 6.14 0.67 -2.82
N GLN A 59 6.84 1.55 -3.51
CA GLN A 59 6.52 2.96 -3.60
C GLN A 59 6.87 3.51 -4.98
N THR A 60 6.11 4.51 -5.42
CA THR A 60 6.45 5.38 -6.55
C THR A 60 6.79 6.78 -6.02
N ALA A 61 6.85 7.79 -6.89
CA ALA A 61 6.97 9.18 -6.45
C ALA A 61 5.76 9.62 -5.62
N THR A 62 4.56 9.24 -6.05
CA THR A 62 3.28 9.75 -5.50
C THR A 62 2.57 8.78 -4.56
N HIS A 63 2.87 7.47 -4.63
CA HIS A 63 2.14 6.46 -3.84
C HIS A 63 3.06 5.56 -3.03
N PHE A 64 2.55 5.12 -1.88
CA PHE A 64 2.92 3.84 -1.29
C PHE A 64 1.98 2.75 -1.81
N ILE A 65 2.52 1.56 -2.02
CA ILE A 65 1.78 0.38 -2.45
C ILE A 65 1.96 -0.64 -1.33
N LEU A 66 0.98 -0.69 -0.43
CA LEU A 66 0.91 -1.68 0.64
C LEU A 66 0.30 -2.95 0.07
N VAL A 67 0.99 -4.08 0.16
CA VAL A 67 0.42 -5.38 -0.22
C VAL A 67 0.01 -6.11 1.04
N HIS A 68 -1.26 -6.46 1.14
CA HIS A 68 -1.84 -7.17 2.28
C HIS A 68 -3.04 -8.00 1.81
N SER A 69 -3.19 -9.23 2.32
CA SER A 69 -4.25 -10.16 1.90
C SER A 69 -4.34 -10.35 0.37
N ALA A 70 -3.17 -10.38 -0.29
CA ALA A 70 -3.03 -10.41 -1.75
C ALA A 70 -3.71 -9.25 -2.51
N ILE A 71 -3.97 -8.13 -1.84
CA ILE A 71 -4.50 -6.89 -2.41
C ILE A 71 -3.42 -5.81 -2.35
N GLU A 72 -3.21 -5.09 -3.46
CA GLU A 72 -2.45 -3.83 -3.46
C GLU A 72 -3.35 -2.66 -3.05
N TYR A 73 -2.98 -1.99 -1.96
CA TYR A 73 -3.57 -0.75 -1.50
C TYR A 73 -2.68 0.41 -1.95
N PHE A 74 -3.18 1.20 -2.89
CA PHE A 74 -2.52 2.40 -3.41
C PHE A 74 -2.84 3.58 -2.49
N ILE A 75 -1.83 4.01 -1.72
CA ILE A 75 -1.96 5.06 -0.72
C ILE A 75 -1.19 6.28 -1.22
N HIS A 76 -1.89 7.38 -1.51
CA HIS A 76 -1.25 8.62 -1.92
C HIS A 76 -0.43 9.18 -0.74
N LYS A 77 0.80 9.60 -1.02
CA LYS A 77 1.73 10.19 -0.04
C LYS A 77 1.21 11.53 0.49
#